data_AF-A0A485KMQ6-F1
#
_entry.id   AF-A0A485KMQ6-F1
#
_cell.length_a   1.000
_cell.length_b   1.000
_cell.length_c   1.000
_cell.angle_alpha   90.00
_cell.angle_beta   90.00
_cell.angle_gamma   90.00
#
_symmetry.space_group_name_H-M   'P 1'
#
loop_
_entity.id
_entity.type
_entity.pdbx_description
1 polymer ?
#
loop_
_entity_poly.entity_id
_entity_poly.type
_entity_poly.pdbx_seq_one_letter_code
_entity_poly.pdbx_strand_id
1 'polypeptide(L)'
;MVGPDENEPNVKKQIQKKRYQLEKASRAAGKPTSCAGLPPGQTKAPSWLVLDIRPSHFDFTFDETWRLDIFDNGKLSSSITLADLHAREADAVWVPMDFHCVTSWTYLGLDVRGIPLRSILPPSILLDNSSWKTMMQFGGDKYSTSLPRDAVFGYDGYLVYQIRDPATGDTVPLGLDHGSVRVLFPKLYGFKSAKWLTRLEFHDDEVHGFWEALGYHAVAEASLEQRFAANTGGTVTKSIMNPLNGWFSWYAIHFPENFLAAQQCLSLDVRQIVLNWRFYWLMLTFWVCLPSYMFYYGGLTLTRLVLRGQAAKYHAN
;
A
#
# COMPACT_ATOMS: atom_id res chain seq x y z
N MET A 1 -6.52 3.83 8.24
CA MET A 1 -6.68 3.93 6.76
C MET A 1 -5.63 3.01 6.15
N VAL A 2 -6.04 2.05 5.32
CA VAL A 2 -5.15 1.05 4.69
C VAL A 2 -4.83 1.52 3.27
N GLY A 3 -3.75 2.29 3.10
CA GLY A 3 -3.27 2.72 1.77
C GLY A 3 -3.95 3.96 1.16
N PRO A 4 -3.53 4.35 -0.07
CA PRO A 4 -4.09 5.48 -0.82
C PRO A 4 -5.54 5.22 -1.28
N ASP A 5 -6.32 6.28 -1.51
CA ASP A 5 -7.73 6.19 -1.95
C ASP A 5 -7.84 5.55 -3.35
N GLU A 6 -8.46 4.38 -3.43
CA GLU A 6 -8.65 3.64 -4.68
C GLU A 6 -9.51 4.38 -5.71
N ASN A 7 -10.33 5.34 -5.27
CA ASN A 7 -11.17 6.14 -6.14
C ASN A 7 -10.43 7.32 -6.77
N GLU A 8 -9.22 7.64 -6.29
CA GLU A 8 -8.38 8.65 -6.91
C GLU A 8 -8.08 8.24 -8.36
N PRO A 9 -8.32 9.09 -9.38
CA PRO A 9 -8.20 8.70 -10.78
C PRO A 9 -6.85 8.09 -11.16
N ASN A 10 -5.77 8.58 -10.55
CA ASN A 10 -4.42 8.07 -10.76
C ASN A 10 -4.25 6.67 -10.16
N VAL A 11 -4.64 6.50 -8.89
CA VAL A 11 -4.59 5.21 -8.18
C VAL A 11 -5.43 4.17 -8.93
N LYS A 12 -6.65 4.53 -9.35
CA LYS A 12 -7.53 3.67 -10.14
C LYS A 12 -6.91 3.23 -11.46
N LYS A 13 -6.30 4.15 -12.21
CA LYS A 13 -5.60 3.84 -13.48
C LYS A 13 -4.43 2.88 -13.24
N GLN A 14 -3.71 3.05 -12.14
CA GLN A 14 -2.61 2.18 -11.78
C GLN A 14 -3.05 0.79 -11.33
N ILE A 15 -4.09 0.71 -10.50
CA ILE A 15 -4.74 -0.54 -10.11
C ILE A 15 -5.20 -1.27 -11.37
N GLN A 16 -5.86 -0.58 -12.31
CA GLN A 16 -6.33 -1.17 -13.56
C GLN A 16 -5.18 -1.63 -14.46
N LYS A 17 -4.11 -0.84 -14.60
CA LYS A 17 -2.92 -1.22 -15.36
C LYS A 17 -2.25 -2.46 -14.75
N LYS A 18 -2.13 -2.51 -13.43
CA LYS A 18 -1.59 -3.69 -12.72
C LYS A 18 -2.52 -4.88 -12.90
N ARG A 19 -3.84 -4.75 -12.69
CA ARG A 19 -4.83 -5.81 -12.95
C ARG A 19 -4.80 -6.35 -14.38
N TYR A 20 -4.64 -5.47 -15.37
CA TYR A 20 -4.47 -5.90 -16.75
C TYR A 20 -3.17 -6.68 -16.94
N GLN A 21 -2.06 -6.27 -16.31
CA GLN A 21 -0.84 -7.07 -16.29
C GLN A 21 -1.01 -8.39 -15.52
N LEU A 22 -1.85 -8.44 -14.47
CA LEU A 22 -2.24 -9.68 -13.77
C LEU A 22 -2.92 -10.65 -14.72
N GLU A 23 -3.94 -10.20 -15.46
CA GLU A 23 -4.67 -11.03 -16.42
C GLU A 23 -3.79 -11.48 -17.58
N LYS A 24 -2.87 -10.62 -18.03
CA LYS A 24 -1.92 -10.99 -19.07
C LYS A 24 -0.91 -12.03 -18.58
N ALA A 25 -0.39 -11.89 -17.36
CA ALA A 25 0.53 -12.84 -16.76
C ALA A 25 -0.13 -14.20 -16.46
N SER A 26 -1.39 -14.20 -15.97
CA SER A 26 -2.14 -15.44 -15.72
C SER A 26 -2.52 -16.17 -17.01
N ARG A 27 -2.80 -15.45 -18.11
CA ARG A 27 -3.03 -16.02 -19.44
C ARG A 27 -1.76 -16.48 -20.14
N ALA A 28 -0.61 -15.88 -19.82
CA ALA A 28 0.69 -16.24 -20.38
C ALA A 28 1.40 -17.36 -19.60
N ALA A 29 0.66 -18.15 -18.80
CA ALA A 29 1.14 -19.36 -18.14
C ALA A 29 1.47 -20.49 -19.16
N GLY A 30 2.45 -20.23 -20.01
CA GLY A 30 3.24 -21.17 -20.78
C GLY A 30 4.72 -20.98 -20.38
N LYS A 31 5.48 -22.08 -20.35
CA LYS A 31 6.85 -22.20 -19.80
C LYS A 31 7.66 -20.89 -19.82
N PRO A 32 8.04 -20.31 -18.66
CA PRO A 32 8.89 -19.14 -18.64
C PRO A 32 10.27 -19.52 -19.15
N THR A 33 10.78 -18.78 -20.12
CA THR A 33 12.21 -18.76 -20.45
C THR A 33 12.94 -18.14 -19.26
N SER A 34 13.41 -18.99 -18.33
CA SER A 34 14.29 -18.54 -17.25
C SER A 34 15.57 -17.98 -17.86
N CYS A 35 15.80 -16.67 -17.73
CA CYS A 35 17.16 -16.16 -17.81
C CYS A 35 17.93 -16.77 -16.62
N ALA A 36 19.00 -17.50 -16.91
CA ALA A 36 19.78 -18.19 -15.87
C ALA A 36 20.15 -17.22 -14.73
N GLY A 37 19.80 -17.57 -13.50
CA GLY A 37 20.09 -16.79 -12.29
C GLY A 37 19.02 -15.79 -11.82
N LEU A 38 17.94 -15.56 -12.59
CA LEU A 38 16.84 -14.70 -12.13
C LEU A 38 15.71 -15.52 -11.46
N PRO A 39 14.95 -14.93 -10.53
CA PRO A 39 13.75 -15.57 -10.01
C PRO A 39 12.71 -15.86 -11.11
N PRO A 40 11.82 -16.84 -10.91
CA PRO A 40 10.81 -17.20 -11.90
C PRO A 40 9.95 -16.01 -12.38
N GLY A 41 9.72 -15.95 -13.69
CA GLY A 41 8.91 -14.90 -14.31
C GLY A 41 9.51 -13.48 -14.25
N GLN A 42 10.83 -13.37 -14.05
CA GLN A 42 11.56 -12.09 -14.04
C GLN A 42 12.39 -11.88 -15.30
N THR A 43 12.47 -10.62 -15.73
CA THR A 43 13.38 -10.16 -16.79
C THR A 43 14.38 -9.14 -16.24
N LYS A 44 15.60 -9.12 -16.77
CA LYS A 44 16.62 -8.15 -16.30
C LYS A 44 16.23 -6.73 -16.74
N ALA A 45 16.18 -5.80 -15.79
CA ALA A 45 16.04 -4.38 -16.05
C ALA A 45 17.41 -3.72 -16.27
N PRO A 46 17.55 -2.76 -17.20
CA PRO A 46 18.81 -2.06 -17.44
C PRO A 46 19.14 -1.03 -16.35
N SER A 47 18.12 -0.53 -15.63
CA SER A 47 18.24 0.45 -14.55
C SER A 47 17.25 0.15 -13.43
N TRP A 48 17.47 0.74 -12.26
CA TRP A 48 16.53 0.65 -11.15
C TRP A 48 15.31 1.53 -11.43
N LEU A 49 14.23 0.92 -11.95
CA LEU A 49 13.05 1.66 -12.36
C LEU A 49 12.25 2.18 -11.16
N VAL A 50 11.80 3.43 -11.28
CA VAL A 50 10.89 4.06 -10.32
C VAL A 50 9.45 3.63 -10.64
N LEU A 51 8.80 3.01 -9.66
CA LEU A 51 7.37 2.69 -9.70
C LEU A 51 6.69 3.27 -8.47
N ASP A 52 5.64 4.04 -8.69
CA ASP A 52 4.84 4.70 -7.66
C ASP A 52 3.37 4.55 -7.96
N ILE A 53 2.53 4.45 -6.92
CA ILE A 53 1.07 4.35 -7.04
C ILE A 53 0.43 5.73 -7.30
N ARG A 54 1.12 6.80 -6.89
CA ARG A 54 0.70 8.20 -7.01
C ARG A 54 1.63 8.98 -7.95
N PRO A 55 1.19 10.13 -8.51
CA PRO A 55 2.01 10.92 -9.42
C PRO A 55 3.31 11.41 -8.77
N SER A 56 4.31 11.65 -9.63
CA SER A 56 5.72 11.99 -9.38
C SER A 56 6.00 13.33 -8.67
N HIS A 57 5.04 13.84 -7.89
CA HIS A 57 5.13 15.14 -7.19
C HIS A 57 4.61 15.04 -5.76
N PHE A 58 4.90 13.92 -5.10
CA PHE A 58 4.68 13.81 -3.66
C PHE A 58 5.69 14.69 -2.94
N ASP A 59 5.20 15.72 -2.24
CA ASP A 59 6.03 16.64 -1.47
C ASP A 59 6.49 15.96 -0.18
N PHE A 60 7.74 15.53 -0.18
CA PHE A 60 8.41 14.91 0.95
C PHE A 60 9.84 15.42 1.04
N THR A 61 10.20 15.84 2.23
CA THR A 61 11.56 16.28 2.52
C THR A 61 12.16 15.35 3.57
N PHE A 62 13.34 14.83 3.27
CA PHE A 62 14.14 14.06 4.23
C PHE A 62 15.09 15.02 4.94
N ASP A 63 14.56 15.77 5.90
CA ASP A 63 15.27 16.76 6.71
C ASP A 63 15.05 16.50 8.22
N GLU A 64 15.43 17.47 9.06
CA GLU A 64 15.31 17.41 10.51
C GLU A 64 13.86 17.24 11.03
N THR A 65 12.86 17.46 10.18
CA THR A 65 11.44 17.23 10.54
C THR A 65 11.02 15.77 10.39
N TRP A 66 11.82 14.97 9.68
CA TRP A 66 11.57 13.56 9.48
C TRP A 66 11.72 12.78 10.78
N ARG A 67 10.82 11.81 10.95
CA ARG A 67 10.83 10.85 12.04
C ARG A 67 10.27 9.50 11.60
N LEU A 68 10.81 8.44 12.17
CA LEU A 68 10.26 7.09 12.10
C LEU A 68 9.62 6.74 13.45
N ASP A 69 8.30 6.81 13.51
CA ASP A 69 7.55 6.45 14.71
C ASP A 69 7.28 4.94 14.73
N ILE A 70 7.60 4.28 15.84
CA ILE A 70 7.41 2.85 16.04
C ILE A 70 6.33 2.63 17.10
N PHE A 71 5.21 2.02 16.69
CA PHE A 71 4.09 1.72 17.56
C PHE A 71 4.01 0.22 17.86
N ASP A 72 3.73 -0.10 19.12
CA ASP A 72 3.47 -1.44 19.62
C ASP A 72 2.03 -1.47 20.15
N ASN A 73 1.15 -2.21 19.47
CA ASN A 73 -0.28 -2.30 19.80
C ASN A 73 -0.95 -0.94 20.02
N GLY A 74 -0.68 -0.01 19.10
CA GLY A 74 -1.25 1.34 19.09
C GLY A 74 -0.61 2.33 20.07
N LYS A 75 0.41 1.93 20.83
CA LYS A 75 1.18 2.82 21.71
C LYS A 75 2.53 3.15 21.09
N LEU A 76 2.93 4.42 21.12
CA LEU A 76 4.25 4.84 20.67
C LEU A 76 5.31 4.22 21.59
N SER A 77 6.14 3.34 21.04
CA SER A 77 7.22 2.63 21.75
C SER A 77 8.54 3.37 21.61
N SER A 78 8.86 3.84 20.40
CA SER A 78 10.04 4.65 20.13
C SER A 78 9.83 5.55 18.91
N SER A 79 10.63 6.61 18.81
CA SER A 79 10.69 7.46 17.61
C SER A 79 12.15 7.68 17.27
N ILE A 80 12.51 7.58 15.99
CA ILE A 80 13.88 7.75 15.50
C ILE A 80 13.89 8.99 14.62
N THR A 81 14.71 9.97 14.98
CA THR A 81 14.91 11.20 14.21
C THR A 81 16.01 11.06 13.17
N LEU A 82 16.15 12.04 12.27
CA LEU A 82 17.27 12.08 11.34
C LEU A 82 18.63 12.16 12.08
N ALA A 83 18.70 12.94 13.16
CA ALA A 83 19.88 13.01 14.01
C ALA A 83 20.25 11.65 14.62
N ASP A 84 19.26 10.86 15.06
CA ASP A 84 19.49 9.50 15.58
C ASP A 84 20.01 8.55 14.50
N LEU A 85 19.52 8.67 13.25
CA LEU A 85 20.06 7.91 12.13
C LEU A 85 21.51 8.26 11.83
N HIS A 86 21.84 9.56 11.82
CA HIS A 86 23.22 10.02 11.64
C HIS A 86 24.13 9.54 12.77
N ALA A 87 23.66 9.57 14.02
CA ALA A 87 24.40 9.03 15.16
C ALA A 87 24.66 7.51 15.05
N ARG A 88 23.83 6.79 14.29
CA ARG A 88 23.91 5.36 14.03
C ARG A 88 24.57 5.00 12.70
N GLU A 89 25.22 5.96 12.03
CA GLU A 89 25.87 5.70 10.74
C GLU A 89 26.96 4.62 10.83
N ALA A 90 27.60 4.47 12.01
CA ALA A 90 28.57 3.40 12.27
C ALA A 90 27.95 1.99 12.25
N ASP A 91 26.63 1.86 12.49
CA ASP A 91 25.90 0.60 12.43
C ASP A 91 25.44 0.27 10.99
N ALA A 92 25.57 1.22 10.06
CA ALA A 92 25.15 1.03 8.68
C ALA A 92 26.14 0.16 7.90
N VAL A 93 25.60 -0.85 7.23
CA VAL A 93 26.37 -1.81 6.43
C VAL A 93 26.06 -1.67 4.95
N TRP A 94 27.04 -1.99 4.10
CA TRP A 94 26.83 -2.16 2.67
C TRP A 94 26.19 -3.51 2.39
N VAL A 95 25.06 -3.49 1.69
CA VAL A 95 24.25 -4.67 1.40
C VAL A 95 24.13 -4.80 -0.12
N PRO A 96 24.95 -5.67 -0.75
CA PRO A 96 24.74 -6.02 -2.14
C PRO A 96 23.47 -6.87 -2.26
N MET A 97 22.53 -6.41 -3.07
CA MET A 97 21.25 -7.08 -3.28
C MET A 97 20.74 -6.93 -4.71
N ASP A 98 19.85 -7.82 -5.10
CA ASP A 98 19.05 -7.65 -6.30
C ASP A 98 17.69 -7.07 -5.91
N PHE A 99 17.12 -6.20 -6.75
CA PHE A 99 15.80 -5.64 -6.54
C PHE A 99 14.78 -6.33 -7.46
N HIS A 100 13.84 -7.06 -6.88
CA HIS A 100 12.83 -7.80 -7.62
C HIS A 100 11.49 -7.06 -7.62
N CYS A 101 11.00 -6.68 -8.79
CA CYS A 101 9.67 -6.10 -8.90
C CYS A 101 8.60 -7.16 -9.17
N VAL A 102 7.43 -6.96 -8.57
CA VAL A 102 6.26 -7.81 -8.79
C VAL A 102 5.72 -7.71 -10.23
N THR A 103 6.05 -6.65 -10.98
CA THR A 103 5.71 -6.48 -12.40
C THR A 103 6.76 -7.11 -13.33
N SER A 104 7.34 -8.25 -12.93
CA SER A 104 8.19 -9.12 -13.76
C SER A 104 9.52 -8.52 -14.28
N TRP A 105 10.13 -7.60 -13.53
CA TRP A 105 11.51 -7.19 -13.77
C TRP A 105 12.39 -7.22 -12.52
N THR A 106 13.68 -7.47 -12.70
CA THR A 106 14.71 -7.50 -11.65
C THR A 106 15.87 -6.59 -12.04
N TYR A 107 16.29 -5.72 -11.13
CA TYR A 107 17.53 -4.96 -11.26
C TYR A 107 18.62 -5.64 -10.43
N LEU A 108 19.76 -5.94 -11.06
CA LEU A 108 20.84 -6.72 -10.44
C LEU A 108 21.93 -5.81 -9.88
N GLY A 109 22.56 -6.23 -8.78
CA GLY A 109 23.75 -5.57 -8.25
C GLY A 109 23.49 -4.19 -7.65
N LEU A 110 22.33 -4.01 -7.02
CA LEU A 110 22.05 -2.84 -6.22
C LEU A 110 22.90 -2.90 -4.94
N ASP A 111 23.71 -1.86 -4.67
CA ASP A 111 24.51 -1.80 -3.45
C ASP A 111 24.00 -0.66 -2.56
N VAL A 112 23.24 -1.02 -1.53
CA VAL A 112 22.60 -0.06 -0.62
C VAL A 112 23.34 0.00 0.70
N ARG A 113 23.33 1.17 1.33
CA ARG A 113 23.85 1.34 2.69
C ARG A 113 22.69 1.56 3.64
N GLY A 114 22.58 0.67 4.63
CA GLY A 114 21.45 0.67 5.55
C GLY A 114 21.77 0.06 6.90
N ILE A 115 20.98 0.44 7.90
CA ILE A 115 21.08 -0.06 9.26
C ILE A 115 20.18 -1.31 9.38
N PRO A 116 20.67 -2.43 9.94
CA PRO A 116 19.84 -3.62 10.15
C PRO A 116 18.55 -3.28 10.91
N LEU A 117 17.39 -3.65 10.39
CA LEU A 117 16.09 -3.33 11.00
C LEU A 117 16.04 -3.82 12.45
N ARG A 118 16.59 -5.00 12.74
CA ARG A 118 16.62 -5.54 14.11
C ARG A 118 17.35 -4.62 15.12
N SER A 119 18.34 -3.83 14.69
CA SER A 119 19.07 -2.95 15.61
C SER A 119 18.32 -1.65 15.92
N ILE A 120 17.29 -1.31 15.13
CA ILE A 120 16.48 -0.10 15.33
C ILE A 120 15.15 -0.39 16.05
N LEU A 121 14.75 -1.66 16.13
CA LEU A 121 13.52 -2.04 16.81
C LEU A 121 13.68 -2.00 18.34
N PRO A 122 12.67 -1.52 19.08
CA PRO A 122 12.73 -1.47 20.53
C PRO A 122 12.68 -2.89 21.13
N PRO A 123 13.21 -3.10 22.34
CA PRO A 123 13.28 -4.41 22.98
C PRO A 123 11.92 -5.14 23.05
N SER A 124 10.81 -4.42 23.25
CA SER A 124 9.47 -5.04 23.34
C SER A 124 9.08 -5.84 22.08
N ILE A 125 9.60 -5.44 20.92
CA ILE A 125 9.34 -6.09 19.64
C ILE A 125 10.28 -7.28 19.40
N LEU A 126 11.49 -7.23 19.96
CA LEU A 126 12.54 -8.23 19.76
C LEU A 126 12.42 -9.44 20.68
N LEU A 127 11.63 -9.35 21.76
CA LEU A 127 11.43 -10.47 22.67
C LEU A 127 10.73 -11.65 21.97
N ASP A 128 11.24 -12.86 22.18
CA ASP A 128 10.67 -14.09 21.62
C ASP A 128 9.19 -14.26 22.03
N ASN A 129 8.83 -13.85 23.24
CA ASN A 129 7.47 -13.93 23.77
C ASN A 129 6.56 -12.75 23.39
N SER A 130 7.01 -11.81 22.56
CA SER A 130 6.14 -10.73 22.07
C SER A 130 4.92 -11.32 21.34
N SER A 131 3.77 -10.65 21.41
CA SER A 131 2.49 -11.18 20.89
C SER A 131 2.18 -10.78 19.45
N TRP A 132 2.93 -9.83 18.90
CA TRP A 132 2.66 -9.27 17.59
C TRP A 132 2.85 -10.33 16.48
N LYS A 133 1.96 -10.29 15.49
CA LYS A 133 1.94 -11.16 14.31
C LYS A 133 2.31 -10.43 13.04
N THR A 134 1.99 -9.14 12.96
CA THR A 134 2.18 -8.33 11.75
C THR A 134 2.95 -7.06 12.05
N MET A 135 3.92 -6.75 11.21
CA MET A 135 4.53 -5.42 11.10
C MET A 135 3.95 -4.68 9.90
N MET A 136 3.27 -3.58 10.17
CA MET A 136 2.80 -2.63 9.15
C MET A 136 3.85 -1.55 8.91
N GLN A 137 4.12 -1.26 7.66
CA GLN A 137 4.93 -0.12 7.23
C GLN A 137 4.04 0.94 6.63
N PHE A 138 4.29 2.21 6.93
CA PHE A 138 3.60 3.35 6.32
C PHE A 138 4.60 4.34 5.71
N GLY A 139 4.37 4.62 4.43
CA GLY A 139 5.04 5.70 3.72
C GLY A 139 4.36 7.04 3.97
N GLY A 140 5.12 8.13 3.84
CA GLY A 140 4.58 9.50 3.85
C GLY A 140 3.53 9.69 2.77
N ASP A 141 3.59 8.88 1.70
CA ASP A 141 2.63 8.88 0.64
C ASP A 141 1.31 8.13 0.98
N LYS A 142 1.09 7.80 2.25
CA LYS A 142 -0.03 7.00 2.74
C LYS A 142 -0.04 5.57 2.21
N TYR A 143 0.98 5.13 1.47
CA TYR A 143 1.13 3.74 1.12
C TYR A 143 1.35 2.90 2.38
N SER A 144 0.81 1.68 2.38
CA SER A 144 1.03 0.72 3.46
C SER A 144 1.30 -0.67 2.91
N THR A 145 2.15 -1.42 3.60
CA THR A 145 2.45 -2.83 3.33
C THR A 145 2.68 -3.56 4.64
N SER A 146 2.38 -4.85 4.66
CA SER A 146 2.44 -5.68 5.85
C SER A 146 3.41 -6.84 5.65
N LEU A 147 4.22 -7.13 6.67
CA LEU A 147 4.98 -8.37 6.77
C LEU A 147 4.58 -9.16 8.01
N PRO A 148 4.39 -10.49 7.89
CA PRO A 148 4.31 -11.38 9.04
C PRO A 148 5.60 -11.35 9.86
N ARG A 149 5.49 -11.56 11.17
CA ARG A 149 6.62 -11.60 12.10
C ARG A 149 7.75 -12.50 11.66
N ASP A 150 7.41 -13.72 11.28
CA ASP A 150 8.40 -14.72 10.84
C ASP A 150 9.17 -14.22 9.62
N ALA A 151 8.54 -13.44 8.75
CA ALA A 151 9.19 -12.84 7.60
C ALA A 151 10.09 -11.65 7.99
N VAL A 152 9.65 -10.81 8.93
CA VAL A 152 10.48 -9.69 9.44
C VAL A 152 11.81 -10.20 9.99
N PHE A 153 11.79 -11.32 10.71
CA PHE A 153 13.00 -11.92 11.25
C PHE A 153 13.68 -12.89 10.26
N GLY A 154 12.96 -13.52 9.34
CA GLY A 154 13.54 -14.50 8.41
C GLY A 154 14.24 -13.93 7.18
N TYR A 155 14.00 -12.67 6.81
CA TYR A 155 14.44 -12.09 5.52
C TYR A 155 15.42 -10.92 5.61
N ASP A 156 16.00 -10.65 6.78
CA ASP A 156 16.97 -9.56 7.03
C ASP A 156 16.56 -8.22 6.40
N GLY A 157 15.76 -7.45 7.13
CA GLY A 157 15.38 -6.09 6.73
C GLY A 157 16.49 -5.06 7.03
N TYR A 158 16.63 -4.05 6.18
CA TYR A 158 17.56 -2.94 6.38
C TYR A 158 16.85 -1.61 6.17
N LEU A 159 16.98 -0.67 7.11
CA LEU A 159 16.57 0.73 6.93
C LEU A 159 17.63 1.44 6.09
N VAL A 160 17.28 1.75 4.84
CA VAL A 160 18.17 2.29 3.81
C VAL A 160 17.82 3.74 3.52
N TYR A 161 18.86 4.57 3.49
CA TYR A 161 18.79 5.99 3.13
C TYR A 161 19.97 6.46 2.26
N GLN A 162 20.90 5.55 1.94
CA GLN A 162 22.06 5.78 1.09
C GLN A 162 22.24 4.64 0.09
N ILE A 163 22.88 4.93 -1.04
CA ILE A 163 23.16 3.98 -2.11
C ILE A 163 24.53 4.27 -2.73
N ARG A 164 25.16 3.25 -3.31
CA ARG A 164 26.33 3.44 -4.15
C ARG A 164 25.88 3.88 -5.54
N ASP A 165 26.37 5.02 -6.01
CA ASP A 165 26.14 5.45 -7.38
C ASP A 165 26.77 4.43 -8.34
N PRO A 166 25.99 3.81 -9.26
CA PRO A 166 26.51 2.78 -10.15
C PRO A 166 27.44 3.34 -11.24
N ALA A 167 27.39 4.64 -11.52
CA ALA A 167 28.25 5.31 -12.50
C ALA A 167 29.56 5.82 -11.88
N THR A 168 29.52 6.39 -10.67
CA THR A 168 30.72 6.97 -10.03
C THR A 168 31.33 6.09 -8.94
N GLY A 169 30.55 5.19 -8.33
CA GLY A 169 30.96 4.38 -7.18
C GLY A 169 30.89 5.10 -5.83
N ASP A 170 30.49 6.37 -5.83
CA ASP A 170 30.40 7.20 -4.63
C ASP A 170 29.19 6.84 -3.77
N THR A 171 29.25 7.22 -2.48
CA THR A 171 28.08 7.12 -1.60
C THR A 171 27.20 8.34 -1.81
N VAL A 172 25.96 8.13 -2.25
CA VAL A 172 24.97 9.18 -2.47
C VAL A 172 23.71 8.92 -1.66
N PRO A 173 22.93 9.96 -1.30
CA PRO A 173 21.63 9.78 -0.68
C PRO A 173 20.69 8.98 -1.58
N LEU A 174 19.78 8.22 -0.99
CA LEU A 174 18.72 7.58 -1.74
C LEU A 174 17.82 8.66 -2.37
N GLY A 175 17.70 8.66 -3.70
CA GLY A 175 16.91 9.67 -4.41
C GLY A 175 15.45 9.73 -3.94
N LEU A 176 14.83 10.91 -4.07
CA LEU A 176 13.43 11.13 -3.67
C LEU A 176 12.49 10.11 -4.32
N ASP A 177 12.67 9.85 -5.62
CA ASP A 177 11.88 8.88 -6.38
C ASP A 177 12.04 7.43 -5.88
N HIS A 178 13.15 7.12 -5.22
CA HIS A 178 13.38 5.81 -4.60
C HIS A 178 12.89 5.75 -3.14
N GLY A 179 12.41 6.87 -2.60
CA GLY A 179 11.75 6.99 -1.32
C GLY A 179 12.52 7.77 -0.25
N SER A 180 13.75 8.22 -0.51
CA SER A 180 14.68 8.86 0.45
C SER A 180 15.08 8.02 1.67
N VAL A 181 14.13 7.32 2.29
CA VAL A 181 14.29 6.36 3.38
C VAL A 181 13.24 5.26 3.24
N ARG A 182 13.66 4.00 3.37
CA ARG A 182 12.79 2.82 3.27
C ARG A 182 13.41 1.59 3.92
N VAL A 183 12.58 0.61 4.29
CA VAL A 183 13.08 -0.71 4.70
C VAL A 183 13.14 -1.62 3.48
N LEU A 184 14.31 -2.14 3.13
CA LEU A 184 14.49 -3.14 2.06
C LEU A 184 14.69 -4.54 2.64
N PHE A 185 14.07 -5.52 1.98
CA PHE A 185 14.22 -6.95 2.25
C PHE A 185 14.74 -7.61 0.97
N PRO A 186 16.02 -8.04 0.91
CA PRO A 186 16.65 -8.48 -0.33
C PRO A 186 15.91 -9.55 -1.13
N LYS A 187 15.29 -10.51 -0.44
CA LYS A 187 14.64 -11.67 -1.11
C LYS A 187 13.17 -11.42 -1.46
N LEU A 188 12.56 -10.34 -0.96
CA LEU A 188 11.13 -10.06 -1.14
C LEU A 188 10.89 -9.15 -2.35
N TYR A 189 9.68 -9.22 -2.91
CA TYR A 189 9.29 -8.28 -3.96
C TYR A 189 9.21 -6.85 -3.42
N GLY A 190 9.62 -5.88 -4.26
CA GLY A 190 9.78 -4.48 -3.86
C GLY A 190 8.51 -3.76 -3.39
N PHE A 191 7.31 -4.33 -3.54
CA PHE A 191 6.09 -3.77 -2.94
C PHE A 191 6.05 -3.95 -1.42
N LYS A 192 6.84 -4.88 -0.86
CA LYS A 192 7.01 -5.11 0.58
C LYS A 192 7.88 -4.06 1.28
N SER A 193 8.22 -2.99 0.58
CA SER A 193 9.09 -1.93 1.05
C SER A 193 8.43 -0.59 0.76
N ALA A 194 7.87 0.03 1.80
CA ALA A 194 7.26 1.35 1.69
C ALA A 194 8.33 2.43 1.45
N LYS A 195 8.09 3.32 0.49
CA LYS A 195 8.91 4.51 0.25
C LYS A 195 8.55 5.62 1.24
N TRP A 196 9.48 6.55 1.47
CA TRP A 196 9.29 7.69 2.37
C TRP A 196 8.82 7.23 3.76
N LEU A 197 9.48 6.22 4.31
CA LEU A 197 9.01 5.54 5.51
C LEU A 197 8.91 6.52 6.70
N THR A 198 7.77 6.52 7.37
CA THR A 198 7.50 7.41 8.53
C THR A 198 6.97 6.67 9.74
N ARG A 199 6.42 5.45 9.56
CA ARG A 199 5.86 4.69 10.67
C ARG A 199 5.98 3.19 10.49
N LEU A 200 6.29 2.52 11.59
CA LEU A 200 6.11 1.08 11.78
C LEU A 200 5.05 0.84 12.86
N GLU A 201 4.11 -0.06 12.62
CA GLU A 201 3.15 -0.49 13.64
C GLU A 201 3.16 -2.00 13.77
N PHE A 202 3.29 -2.48 15.02
CA PHE A 202 3.26 -3.89 15.37
C PHE A 202 1.89 -4.24 15.94
N HIS A 203 1.24 -5.24 15.35
CA HIS A 203 -0.13 -5.65 15.66
C HIS A 203 -0.18 -7.13 16.07
N ASP A 204 -0.95 -7.45 17.12
CA ASP A 204 -1.23 -8.83 17.57
C ASP A 204 -2.12 -9.65 16.60
N ASP A 205 -2.75 -8.96 15.65
CA ASP A 205 -3.61 -9.54 14.63
C ASP A 205 -2.92 -9.60 13.27
N GLU A 206 -3.48 -10.43 12.39
CA GLU A 206 -3.12 -10.42 10.98
C GLU A 206 -3.75 -9.20 10.30
N VAL A 207 -2.91 -8.23 9.95
CA VAL A 207 -3.33 -7.00 9.28
C VAL A 207 -2.73 -6.96 7.89
N HIS A 208 -3.52 -6.55 6.91
CA HIS A 208 -3.07 -6.44 5.53
C HIS A 208 -2.80 -4.99 5.15
N GLY A 209 -1.68 -4.78 4.46
CA GLY A 209 -1.39 -3.55 3.73
C GLY A 209 -2.20 -3.44 2.43
N PHE A 210 -1.82 -2.47 1.61
CA PHE A 210 -2.55 -2.11 0.41
C PHE A 210 -2.61 -3.24 -0.63
N TRP A 211 -1.46 -3.81 -1.03
CA TRP A 211 -1.47 -4.88 -2.05
C TRP A 211 -1.94 -6.21 -1.48
N GLU A 212 -1.66 -6.47 -0.21
CA GLU A 212 -2.06 -7.67 0.51
C GLU A 212 -3.59 -7.76 0.59
N ALA A 213 -4.27 -6.65 0.87
CA ALA A 213 -5.73 -6.55 0.80
C ALA A 213 -6.29 -6.79 -0.61
N LEU A 214 -5.47 -6.57 -1.65
CA LEU A 214 -5.82 -6.81 -3.06
C LEU A 214 -5.40 -8.22 -3.56
N GLY A 215 -5.04 -9.13 -2.67
CA GLY A 215 -4.74 -10.53 -2.99
C GLY A 215 -3.26 -10.82 -3.32
N TYR A 216 -2.36 -9.87 -3.08
CA TYR A 216 -0.92 -10.14 -3.16
C TYR A 216 -0.45 -10.94 -1.94
N HIS A 217 0.65 -11.67 -2.12
CA HIS A 217 1.14 -12.58 -1.08
C HIS A 217 1.60 -11.82 0.19
N ALA A 218 1.38 -12.41 1.37
CA ALA A 218 1.74 -11.81 2.66
C ALA A 218 3.26 -11.71 2.88
N VAL A 219 4.04 -12.73 2.46
CA VAL A 219 5.52 -12.70 2.50
C VAL A 219 6.11 -12.13 1.21
N ALA A 220 5.79 -12.75 0.08
CA ALA A 220 6.15 -12.29 -1.26
C ALA A 220 7.63 -12.48 -1.63
N GLU A 221 8.17 -13.66 -1.33
CA GLU A 221 9.51 -14.06 -1.74
C GLU A 221 9.61 -14.23 -3.26
N ALA A 222 10.64 -13.62 -3.86
CA ALA A 222 10.79 -13.58 -5.30
C ALA A 222 11.18 -14.93 -5.92
N SER A 223 12.07 -15.67 -5.25
CA SER A 223 12.59 -16.98 -5.66
C SER A 223 11.50 -18.05 -5.74
N LEU A 224 10.53 -17.99 -4.81
CA LEU A 224 9.40 -18.90 -4.71
C LEU A 224 8.18 -18.48 -5.53
N GLU A 225 8.31 -17.43 -6.36
CA GLU A 225 7.23 -16.88 -7.18
C GLU A 225 5.97 -16.51 -6.38
N GLN A 226 6.15 -16.06 -5.13
CA GLN A 226 5.06 -15.68 -4.23
C GLN A 226 4.47 -14.30 -4.60
N ARG A 227 3.96 -14.14 -5.82
CA ARG A 227 3.36 -12.86 -6.26
C ARG A 227 1.99 -12.65 -5.64
N PHE A 228 1.21 -13.72 -5.56
CA PHE A 228 -0.18 -13.71 -5.12
C PHE A 228 -0.36 -14.68 -3.97
N ALA A 229 -1.33 -14.39 -3.10
CA ALA A 229 -1.77 -15.38 -2.15
C ALA A 229 -2.19 -16.64 -2.94
N ALA A 230 -1.64 -17.81 -2.58
CA ALA A 230 -2.14 -19.05 -3.15
C ALA A 230 -3.65 -19.12 -2.88
N ASN A 231 -4.45 -19.59 -3.85
CA ASN A 231 -5.84 -19.92 -3.59
C ASN A 231 -5.86 -20.85 -2.37
N THR A 232 -6.17 -20.32 -1.18
CA THR A 232 -6.52 -21.13 -0.04
C THR A 232 -7.72 -21.94 -0.49
N GLY A 233 -7.54 -23.26 -0.63
CA GLY A 233 -8.61 -24.24 -0.81
C GLY A 233 -9.55 -24.36 0.40
N GLY A 234 -9.66 -23.33 1.23
CA GLY A 234 -10.92 -23.05 1.87
C GLY A 234 -11.88 -22.65 0.75
N THR A 235 -13.16 -22.95 0.91
CA THR A 235 -14.19 -22.31 0.11
C THR A 235 -13.76 -20.86 -0.08
N VAL A 236 -13.55 -20.44 -1.34
CA VAL A 236 -13.90 -19.07 -1.67
C VAL A 236 -15.36 -19.04 -1.23
N THR A 237 -15.64 -18.73 0.04
CA THR A 237 -16.65 -17.76 0.32
C THR A 237 -16.18 -16.67 -0.59
N LYS A 238 -16.80 -16.65 -1.79
CA LYS A 238 -17.13 -15.40 -2.40
C LYS A 238 -17.67 -14.68 -1.18
N SER A 239 -16.83 -13.86 -0.54
CA SER A 239 -17.31 -12.67 0.10
C SER A 239 -18.14 -12.12 -1.03
N ILE A 240 -19.44 -12.42 -0.98
CA ILE A 240 -20.38 -12.17 -2.05
C ILE A 240 -20.19 -10.69 -2.15
N MET A 241 -19.46 -10.27 -3.18
CA MET A 241 -18.90 -8.93 -3.30
C MET A 241 -20.04 -8.02 -2.91
N ASN A 242 -19.97 -7.46 -1.71
CA ASN A 242 -21.17 -6.95 -1.07
C ASN A 242 -21.73 -5.94 -2.06
N PRO A 243 -22.89 -6.20 -2.69
CA PRO A 243 -23.32 -5.39 -3.83
C PRO A 243 -23.59 -3.95 -3.37
N LEU A 244 -23.68 -3.76 -2.05
CA LEU A 244 -23.84 -2.49 -1.37
C LEU A 244 -22.50 -1.82 -1.00
N ASN A 245 -21.32 -2.41 -1.27
CA ASN A 245 -20.02 -1.76 -0.96
C ASN A 245 -19.85 -0.41 -1.66
N GLY A 246 -20.30 -0.32 -2.91
CA GLY A 246 -20.35 0.95 -3.64
C GLY A 246 -21.33 1.93 -2.99
N TRP A 247 -22.47 1.44 -2.51
CA TRP A 247 -23.49 2.24 -1.84
C TRP A 247 -23.02 2.74 -0.47
N PHE A 248 -22.40 1.91 0.37
CA PHE A 248 -21.85 2.31 1.67
C PHE A 248 -20.71 3.32 1.53
N SER A 249 -19.84 3.13 0.53
CA SER A 249 -18.77 4.09 0.23
C SER A 249 -19.33 5.45 -0.19
N TRP A 250 -20.31 5.46 -1.10
CA TRP A 250 -21.02 6.69 -1.49
C TRP A 250 -21.73 7.34 -0.31
N TYR A 251 -22.43 6.55 0.50
CA TYR A 251 -23.19 7.03 1.65
C TYR A 251 -22.28 7.67 2.70
N ALA A 252 -21.13 7.06 3.01
CA ALA A 252 -20.15 7.59 3.96
C ALA A 252 -19.59 8.96 3.54
N ILE A 253 -19.48 9.22 2.24
CA ILE A 253 -19.01 10.50 1.68
C ILE A 253 -20.06 11.59 1.83
N HIS A 254 -21.34 11.24 1.62
CA HIS A 254 -22.42 12.22 1.58
C HIS A 254 -23.14 12.42 2.92
N PHE A 255 -22.94 11.52 3.89
CA PHE A 255 -23.52 11.58 5.23
C PHE A 255 -22.44 11.37 6.31
N PRO A 256 -21.59 12.39 6.58
CA PRO A 256 -20.41 12.25 7.45
C PRO A 256 -20.73 11.89 8.90
N GLU A 257 -21.89 12.31 9.41
CA GLU A 257 -22.41 11.94 10.75
C GLU A 257 -22.56 10.41 10.92
N ASN A 258 -22.67 9.69 9.79
CA ASN A 258 -22.94 8.26 9.74
C ASN A 258 -21.74 7.47 9.18
N PHE A 259 -20.59 8.13 9.02
CA PHE A 259 -19.37 7.57 8.41
C PHE A 259 -18.90 6.28 9.08
N LEU A 260 -18.84 6.27 10.42
CA LEU A 260 -18.38 5.10 11.19
C LEU A 260 -19.32 3.90 11.03
N ALA A 261 -20.63 4.13 10.98
CA ALA A 261 -21.62 3.08 10.78
C ALA A 261 -21.53 2.50 9.36
N ALA A 262 -21.32 3.35 8.34
CA ALA A 262 -21.13 2.92 6.96
C ALA A 262 -19.81 2.16 6.75
N GLN A 263 -18.71 2.60 7.37
CA GLN A 263 -17.41 1.92 7.34
C GLN A 263 -17.45 0.54 7.99
N GLN A 264 -18.14 0.38 9.11
CA GLN A 264 -18.31 -0.91 9.76
C GLN A 264 -19.15 -1.88 8.93
N CYS A 265 -20.06 -1.40 8.08
CA CYS A 265 -20.82 -2.26 7.17
C CYS A 265 -20.00 -2.74 5.96
N LEU A 266 -18.86 -2.08 5.64
CA LEU A 266 -17.94 -2.52 4.58
C LEU A 266 -17.13 -3.76 4.96
N SER A 267 -16.97 -4.02 6.26
CA SER A 267 -16.24 -5.20 6.78
C SER A 267 -17.16 -6.39 7.09
N LEU A 268 -18.47 -6.28 6.86
CA LEU A 268 -19.45 -7.34 7.14
C LEU A 268 -19.85 -8.09 5.86
N ASP A 269 -20.14 -9.38 6.00
CA ASP A 269 -20.76 -10.17 4.92
C ASP A 269 -22.25 -9.78 4.75
N VAL A 270 -22.81 -9.99 3.56
CA VAL A 270 -24.19 -9.63 3.18
C VAL A 270 -25.22 -10.18 4.18
N ARG A 271 -25.01 -11.40 4.70
CA ARG A 271 -25.88 -12.01 5.72
C ARG A 271 -25.86 -11.26 7.04
N GLN A 272 -24.70 -10.75 7.44
CA GLN A 272 -24.54 -9.98 8.66
C GLN A 272 -25.06 -8.55 8.50
N ILE A 273 -24.97 -7.98 7.29
CA ILE A 273 -25.49 -6.65 6.97
C ILE A 273 -27.01 -6.61 7.11
N VAL A 274 -27.73 -7.59 6.55
CA VAL A 274 -29.20 -7.65 6.62
C VAL A 274 -29.69 -7.79 8.05
N LEU A 275 -28.90 -8.37 8.95
CA LEU A 275 -29.25 -8.52 10.38
C LEU A 275 -28.67 -7.40 11.26
N ASN A 276 -27.91 -6.45 10.70
CA ASN A 276 -27.29 -5.38 11.46
C ASN A 276 -28.24 -4.18 11.58
N TRP A 277 -28.62 -3.81 12.81
CA TRP A 277 -29.49 -2.66 13.07
C TRP A 277 -28.96 -1.34 12.47
N ARG A 278 -27.63 -1.18 12.34
CA ARG A 278 -26.99 -0.01 11.73
C ARG A 278 -27.31 0.09 10.24
N PHE A 279 -27.41 -1.03 9.53
CA PHE A 279 -27.79 -1.02 8.12
C PHE A 279 -29.21 -0.46 7.92
N TYR A 280 -30.15 -0.86 8.78
CA TYR A 280 -31.52 -0.33 8.77
C TYR A 280 -31.56 1.18 9.05
N TRP A 281 -30.74 1.65 9.99
CA TRP A 281 -30.65 3.08 10.31
C TRP A 281 -30.05 3.90 9.14
N LEU A 282 -29.07 3.34 8.42
CA LEU A 282 -28.49 3.94 7.21
C LEU A 282 -29.51 3.97 6.05
N MET A 283 -30.31 2.91 5.87
CA MET A 283 -31.39 2.87 4.88
C MET A 283 -32.47 3.92 5.18
N LEU A 284 -32.88 4.05 6.44
CA LEU A 284 -33.90 5.03 6.84
C LEU A 284 -33.43 6.47 6.56
N THR A 285 -32.23 6.81 7.00
CA THR A 285 -31.63 8.13 6.79
C THR A 285 -31.38 8.42 5.31
N PHE A 286 -30.96 7.41 4.52
CA PHE A 286 -30.87 7.55 3.07
C PHE A 286 -32.22 7.93 2.45
N TRP A 287 -33.29 7.18 2.71
CA TRP A 287 -34.60 7.45 2.09
C TRP A 287 -35.24 8.75 2.55
N VAL A 288 -34.98 9.20 3.79
CA VAL A 288 -35.46 10.49 4.29
C VAL A 288 -34.68 11.66 3.68
N CYS A 289 -33.37 11.54 3.51
CA CYS A 289 -32.53 12.65 3.03
C CYS A 289 -32.32 12.68 1.51
N LEU A 290 -32.54 11.57 0.80
CA LEU A 290 -32.36 11.46 -0.65
C LEU A 290 -33.18 12.49 -1.45
N PRO A 291 -34.46 12.78 -1.14
CA PRO A 291 -35.22 13.80 -1.85
C PRO A 291 -34.56 15.18 -1.74
N SER A 292 -34.19 15.61 -0.53
CA SER A 292 -33.53 16.88 -0.28
C SER A 292 -32.17 16.98 -0.98
N TYR A 293 -31.40 15.88 -0.96
CA TYR A 293 -30.13 15.77 -1.68
C TYR A 293 -30.31 15.94 -3.20
N MET A 294 -31.29 15.25 -3.79
CA MET A 294 -31.59 15.34 -5.22
C MET A 294 -32.06 16.72 -5.63
N PHE A 295 -32.88 17.40 -4.83
CA PHE A 295 -33.29 18.79 -5.08
C PHE A 295 -32.09 19.75 -5.04
N TYR A 296 -31.22 19.62 -4.04
CA TYR A 296 -30.06 20.48 -3.89
C TYR A 296 -29.06 20.32 -5.04
N TYR A 297 -28.63 19.09 -5.34
CA TYR A 297 -27.63 18.83 -6.38
C TYR A 297 -28.22 18.92 -7.79
N GLY A 298 -29.49 18.56 -7.98
CA GLY A 298 -30.22 18.78 -9.23
C GLY A 298 -30.32 20.26 -9.55
N GLY A 299 -30.71 21.09 -8.57
CA GLY A 299 -30.69 22.55 -8.68
C GLY A 299 -29.31 23.10 -9.01
N LEU A 300 -28.28 22.68 -8.27
CA LEU A 300 -26.89 23.12 -8.49
C LEU A 300 -26.38 22.76 -9.90
N THR A 301 -26.73 21.57 -10.40
CA THR A 301 -26.36 21.12 -11.75
C THR A 301 -27.09 21.92 -12.81
N LEU A 302 -28.38 22.19 -12.61
CA LEU A 302 -29.17 23.06 -13.49
C LEU A 302 -28.59 24.48 -13.54
N THR A 303 -28.27 25.06 -12.39
CA THR A 303 -27.65 26.38 -12.29
C THR A 303 -26.29 26.40 -12.98
N ARG A 304 -25.46 25.36 -12.82
CA ARG A 304 -24.18 25.23 -13.52
C ARG A 304 -24.33 25.10 -15.04
N LEU A 305 -25.35 24.39 -15.52
CA LEU A 305 -25.65 24.26 -16.95
C LEU A 305 -26.14 25.59 -17.54
N VAL A 306 -27.00 26.31 -16.82
CA VAL A 306 -27.50 27.64 -17.19
C VAL A 306 -26.36 28.67 -17.21
N LEU A 307 -25.52 28.70 -16.17
CA LEU A 307 -24.37 29.62 -16.07
C LEU A 307 -23.27 29.29 -17.10
N ARG A 308 -23.16 28.05 -17.57
CA ARG A 308 -22.21 27.66 -18.63
C ARG A 308 -22.73 27.86 -20.06
N GLY A 309 -23.88 28.53 -20.24
CA GLY A 309 -24.38 28.90 -21.57
C GLY A 309 -24.83 27.72 -22.44
N GLN A 310 -25.08 26.54 -21.86
CA GLN A 310 -25.63 25.38 -22.59
C GLN A 310 -27.16 25.31 -22.52
N ALA A 311 -27.84 26.46 -22.55
CA ALA A 311 -29.26 26.50 -22.90
C ALA A 311 -29.38 26.15 -24.39
N ALA A 312 -29.57 24.86 -24.66
CA ALA A 312 -29.77 24.31 -25.98
C ALA A 312 -30.86 25.10 -26.73
N LYS A 313 -30.52 25.52 -27.95
CA LYS A 313 -31.47 25.90 -29.00
C LYS A 313 -32.47 24.76 -29.20
N TYR A 314 -33.63 24.84 -28.56
CA TYR A 314 -34.81 24.12 -29.04
C TYR A 314 -35.38 24.94 -30.20
N HIS A 315 -35.01 24.54 -31.43
CA HIS A 315 -35.65 25.01 -32.64
C HIS A 315 -37.12 24.60 -32.63
N ALA A 316 -38.01 25.57 -32.71
CA ALA A 316 -39.36 25.37 -33.23
C ALA A 316 -39.26 25.20 -34.75
N ASN A 317 -39.71 24.04 -35.24
CA ASN A 317 -40.33 23.81 -36.54
C ASN A 317 -41.41 22.76 -36.31
#